data_AF-A0A936QPK5-F1
#
_entry.id   AF-A0A936QPK5-F1
#
_cell.length_a   1.000
_cell.length_b   1.000
_cell.length_c   1.000
_cell.angle_alpha   90.00
_cell.angle_beta   90.00
_cell.angle_gamma   90.00
#
_symmetry.space_group_name_H-M   'P 1'
#
loop_
_entity.id
_entity.type
_entity.pdbx_description
1 polymer ?
#
loop_
_entity_poly.entity_id
_entity_poly.type
_entity_poly.pdbx_seq_one_letter_code
_entity_poly.pdbx_strand_id
1 'polypeptide(L)'
;MNSGHNLNISSPVNGKLCYVDSLLNVNFSLDNTDSLKYVSVSFQGVKYYDTSKTVSYNFNILVNGNELDSSFLTVSATYISGDTIDISEDYKTLFVRTNYPVVDFKVDNDFYYLIKKSVNYP
;
A
#
# COMPACT_ATOMS: atom_id res chain seq x y z
N MET A 1 25.25 14.38 7.77
CA MET A 1 24.44 14.81 8.92
C MET A 1 23.01 14.48 8.56
N ASN A 2 22.42 13.45 9.18
CA ASN A 2 21.00 13.14 8.98
C ASN A 2 20.19 14.27 9.61
N SER A 3 19.66 15.16 8.78
CA SER A 3 18.56 16.03 9.19
C SER A 3 17.36 15.10 9.37
N GLY A 4 17.22 14.53 10.56
CA GLY A 4 16.31 13.42 10.83
C GLY A 4 14.85 13.82 10.69
N HIS A 5 14.33 13.82 9.46
CA HIS A 5 12.91 13.87 9.18
C HIS A 5 12.32 12.50 9.48
N ASN A 6 11.43 12.45 10.46
CA ASN A 6 10.73 11.23 10.84
C ASN A 6 9.40 11.14 10.09
N LEU A 7 9.21 10.00 9.44
CA LEU A 7 7.96 9.58 8.85
C LEU A 7 7.47 8.36 9.60
N ASN A 8 6.21 8.38 10.04
CA ASN A 8 5.62 7.25 10.74
C ASN A 8 4.23 6.94 10.17
N ILE A 9 4.08 5.75 9.61
CA ILE A 9 2.78 5.22 9.19
C ILE A 9 2.07 4.66 10.42
N SER A 10 0.98 5.30 10.81
CA SER A 10 0.14 4.91 11.95
C SER A 10 -0.97 3.93 11.57
N SER A 11 -1.39 3.93 10.30
CA SER A 11 -2.30 2.94 9.74
C SER A 11 -1.94 2.70 8.27
N PRO A 12 -2.00 1.45 7.77
CA PRO A 12 -2.29 0.21 8.49
C PRO A 12 -1.16 -0.22 9.43
N VAL A 13 -1.46 -1.12 10.36
CA VAL A 13 -0.43 -1.80 11.16
C VAL A 13 0.30 -2.84 10.30
N ASN A 14 1.54 -3.17 10.69
CA ASN A 14 2.32 -4.21 10.03
C ASN A 14 1.60 -5.57 10.15
N GLY A 15 1.55 -6.32 9.05
CA GLY A 15 0.88 -7.61 8.94
C GLY A 15 -0.64 -7.53 8.81
N LYS A 16 -1.23 -6.34 8.55
CA LYS A 16 -2.68 -6.23 8.34
C LYS A 16 -3.12 -7.04 7.12
N LEU A 17 -4.19 -7.81 7.31
CA LEU A 17 -4.91 -8.46 6.21
C LEU A 17 -5.80 -7.44 5.48
N CYS A 18 -5.64 -7.37 4.16
CA CYS A 18 -6.40 -6.52 3.26
C CYS A 18 -7.09 -7.40 2.22
N TYR A 19 -8.24 -6.94 1.72
CA TYR A 19 -9.01 -7.69 0.74
C TYR A 19 -8.96 -7.02 -0.63
N VAL A 20 -8.87 -7.80 -1.69
CA VAL A 20 -9.04 -7.33 -3.07
C VAL A 20 -10.34 -6.53 -3.21
N ASP A 21 -10.30 -5.48 -4.01
CA ASP A 21 -11.41 -4.53 -4.28
C ASP A 21 -11.86 -3.72 -3.06
N SER A 22 -11.11 -3.77 -1.95
CA SER A 22 -11.36 -2.95 -0.77
C SER A 22 -10.56 -1.64 -0.79
N LEU A 23 -11.03 -0.65 -0.04
CA LEU A 23 -10.26 0.56 0.23
C LEU A 23 -9.37 0.35 1.45
N LEU A 24 -8.07 0.56 1.27
CA LEU A 24 -7.09 0.60 2.34
C LEU A 24 -6.85 2.05 2.77
N ASN A 25 -7.16 2.33 4.04
CA ASN A 25 -6.86 3.62 4.65
C ASN A 25 -5.42 3.66 5.17
N VAL A 26 -4.63 4.58 4.62
CA VAL A 26 -3.24 4.83 4.97
C VAL A 26 -3.14 6.18 5.68
N ASN A 27 -2.74 6.15 6.95
CA ASN A 27 -2.48 7.33 7.75
C ASN A 27 -1.01 7.37 8.12
N PHE A 28 -0.40 8.53 7.94
CA PHE A 28 0.97 8.76 8.37
C PHE A 28 1.16 10.20 8.79
N SER A 29 2.22 10.42 9.56
CA SER A 29 2.62 11.75 10.00
C SER A 29 4.09 12.00 9.72
N LEU A 30 4.39 13.26 9.47
CA LEU A 30 5.74 13.80 9.38
C LEU A 30 6.02 14.59 10.67
N ASP A 31 7.27 14.71 11.08
CA ASP A 31 7.65 15.61 12.17
C ASP A 31 7.75 17.09 11.75
N ASN A 32 8.06 17.35 10.48
CA ASN A 32 8.16 18.68 9.88
C ASN A 32 7.77 18.69 8.38
N THR A 33 7.38 19.86 7.86
CA THR A 33 7.07 20.13 6.44
C THR A 33 7.78 21.35 5.83
N ASP A 34 8.66 22.05 6.55
CA ASP A 34 9.26 23.33 6.11
C ASP A 34 9.92 23.26 4.72
N SER A 35 10.64 22.18 4.42
CA SER A 35 11.29 21.90 3.13
C SER A 35 10.60 20.79 2.33
N LEU A 36 9.40 20.35 2.72
CA LEU A 36 8.70 19.27 2.04
C LEU A 36 8.34 19.68 0.61
N LYS A 37 8.70 18.83 -0.35
CA LYS A 37 8.36 18.99 -1.76
C LYS A 37 7.12 18.18 -2.13
N TYR A 38 7.10 16.91 -1.76
CA TYR A 38 5.95 16.02 -1.91
C TYR A 38 6.09 14.81 -0.98
N VAL A 39 4.96 14.16 -0.75
CA VAL A 39 4.89 12.80 -0.22
C VAL A 39 4.45 11.85 -1.32
N SER A 40 4.85 10.59 -1.23
CA SER A 40 4.35 9.55 -2.11
C SER A 40 4.00 8.29 -1.35
N VAL A 41 2.87 7.69 -1.72
CA VAL A 41 2.38 6.40 -1.20
C VAL A 41 2.43 5.40 -2.35
N SER A 42 3.11 4.28 -2.15
CA SER A 42 3.24 3.22 -3.13
C SER A 42 2.69 1.91 -2.58
N PHE A 43 1.80 1.26 -3.34
CA PHE A 43 1.25 -0.05 -2.99
C PHE A 43 0.87 -0.82 -4.25
N GLN A 44 1.29 -2.09 -4.33
CA GLN A 44 1.00 -2.99 -5.47
C GLN A 44 1.29 -2.37 -6.85
N GLY A 45 2.40 -1.63 -6.96
CA GLY A 45 2.83 -0.99 -8.20
C GLY A 45 2.11 0.31 -8.56
N VAL A 46 1.11 0.73 -7.77
CA VAL A 46 0.44 2.03 -7.93
C VAL A 46 1.05 3.05 -6.98
N LYS A 47 1.29 4.26 -7.48
CA LYS A 47 1.89 5.36 -6.73
C LYS A 47 1.01 6.60 -6.72
N TYR A 48 0.79 7.13 -5.53
CA TYR A 48 0.01 8.33 -5.26
C TYR A 48 0.95 9.42 -4.77
N TYR A 49 0.69 10.67 -5.14
CA TYR A 49 1.51 11.82 -4.76
C TYR A 49 0.63 12.92 -4.16
N ASP A 50 1.17 13.63 -3.17
CA ASP A 50 0.56 14.84 -2.62
C ASP A 50 1.66 15.87 -2.35
N THR A 51 1.39 17.12 -2.68
CA THR A 51 2.30 18.27 -2.52
C THR A 51 1.86 19.21 -1.41
N SER A 52 0.74 18.92 -0.75
CA SER A 52 0.24 19.65 0.42
C SER A 52 1.29 19.61 1.53
N LYS A 53 1.44 20.71 2.25
CA LYS A 53 2.34 20.81 3.41
C LYS A 53 1.56 20.67 4.71
N THR A 54 1.30 19.43 5.11
CA THR A 54 0.60 19.12 6.37
C THR A 54 1.39 18.08 7.17
N VAL A 55 1.24 18.11 8.48
CA VAL A 55 1.93 17.17 9.38
C VAL A 55 1.27 15.78 9.32
N SER A 56 -0.01 15.71 8.98
CA SER A 56 -0.79 14.47 8.92
C SER A 56 -1.41 14.27 7.55
N TYR A 57 -1.35 13.03 7.07
CA TYR A 57 -1.91 12.63 5.78
C TYR A 57 -2.85 11.44 5.95
N ASN A 58 -3.85 11.39 5.08
CA ASN A 58 -4.82 10.31 4.97
C ASN A 58 -5.01 10.00 3.48
N PHE A 59 -4.69 8.77 3.08
CA PHE A 59 -4.91 8.26 1.73
C PHE A 59 -5.89 7.10 1.80
N ASN A 60 -6.83 7.06 0.85
CA ASN A 60 -7.62 5.87 0.60
C ASN A 60 -7.14 5.27 -0.72
N ILE A 61 -6.49 4.12 -0.65
CA ILE A 61 -5.91 3.44 -1.81
C ILE A 61 -6.71 2.17 -2.09
N LEU A 62 -6.96 1.90 -3.37
CA LEU A 62 -7.60 0.66 -3.78
C LEU A 62 -6.62 -0.51 -3.64
N VAL A 63 -7.08 -1.62 -3.07
CA VAL A 63 -6.35 -2.88 -3.07
C VAL A 63 -6.66 -3.59 -4.40
N ASN A 64 -5.65 -3.72 -5.24
CA ASN A 64 -5.81 -4.24 -6.60
C ASN A 64 -6.02 -5.76 -6.61
N GLY A 65 -6.60 -6.25 -7.71
CA GLY A 65 -7.01 -7.64 -7.97
C GLY A 65 -5.96 -8.74 -7.97
N ASN A 66 -4.73 -8.46 -7.51
CA ASN A 66 -3.68 -9.47 -7.44
C ASN A 66 -3.61 -10.03 -6.02
N GLU A 67 -4.04 -11.28 -5.86
CA GLU A 67 -3.76 -12.04 -4.64
C GLU A 67 -2.25 -12.17 -4.50
N LEU A 68 -1.72 -11.61 -3.42
CA LEU A 68 -0.31 -11.61 -3.10
C LEU A 68 -0.21 -11.91 -1.62
N ASP A 69 0.41 -13.05 -1.29
CA ASP A 69 0.59 -13.47 0.11
C ASP A 69 1.20 -12.33 0.92
N SER A 70 2.24 -11.67 0.43
CA SER A 70 2.76 -10.44 1.05
C SER A 70 2.93 -9.32 0.04
N SER A 71 2.65 -8.10 0.47
CA SER A 71 2.82 -6.85 -0.29
C SER A 71 3.39 -5.77 0.61
N PHE A 72 4.20 -4.88 0.05
CA PHE A 72 4.77 -3.76 0.78
C PHE A 72 4.00 -2.47 0.45
N LEU A 73 3.49 -1.82 1.50
CA LEU A 73 3.08 -0.43 1.46
C LEU A 73 4.29 0.42 1.83
N THR A 74 4.68 1.34 0.96
CA THR A 74 5.79 2.27 1.21
C THR A 74 5.25 3.69 1.18
N VAL A 75 5.66 4.50 2.16
CA VAL A 75 5.42 5.94 2.16
C VAL A 75 6.76 6.64 2.21
N SER A 76 6.96 7.62 1.33
CA SER A 76 8.15 8.47 1.32
C SER A 76 7.78 9.94 1.35
N ALA A 77 8.58 10.74 2.04
CA ALA A 77 8.53 12.19 2.04
C ALA A 77 9.84 12.73 1.48
N THR A 78 9.74 13.56 0.44
CA THR A 78 10.91 14.15 -0.21
C THR A 78 11.00 15.62 0.17
N TYR A 79 12.15 16.01 0.73
CA TYR A 79 12.47 17.35 1.18
C TYR A 79 13.55 17.94 0.28
N ILE A 80 13.39 19.22 -0.09
CA ILE A 80 14.37 19.95 -0.90
C ILE A 80 14.68 21.28 -0.21
N SER A 81 15.96 21.47 0.13
CA SER A 81 16.46 22.70 0.74
C SER A 81 17.75 23.13 0.03
N GLY A 82 17.65 24.15 -0.82
CA GLY A 82 18.74 24.54 -1.72
C GLY A 82 19.13 23.38 -2.64
N ASP A 83 20.40 23.00 -2.63
CA ASP A 83 20.94 21.89 -3.43
C ASP A 83 20.87 20.52 -2.70
N THR A 84 20.27 20.47 -1.51
CA THR A 84 20.14 19.22 -0.73
C THR A 84 18.77 18.59 -0.94
N ILE A 85 18.77 17.30 -1.25
CA ILE A 85 17.59 16.43 -1.28
C ILE A 85 17.70 15.46 -0.10
N ASP A 86 16.64 15.40 0.70
CA ASP A 86 16.50 14.42 1.78
C ASP A 86 15.21 13.62 1.62
N ILE A 87 15.25 12.34 2.00
CA ILE A 87 14.14 11.41 1.83
C ILE A 87 13.94 10.64 3.12
N SER A 88 12.74 10.77 3.68
CA SER A 88 12.28 9.94 4.80
C SER A 88 11.33 8.86 4.28
N GLU A 89 11.50 7.62 4.74
CA GLU A 89 10.70 6.47 4.30
C GLU A 89 10.27 5.62 5.49
N ASP A 90 9.02 5.13 5.44
CA ASP A 90 8.52 4.05 6.30
C ASP A 90 7.76 3.06 5.42
N TYR A 91 7.63 1.83 5.89
CA TYR A 91 6.89 0.80 5.19
C TYR A 91 6.13 -0.11 6.16
N LYS A 92 5.09 -0.75 5.63
CA LYS A 92 4.35 -1.81 6.29
C LYS A 92 4.20 -2.99 5.34
N THR A 93 4.44 -4.18 5.85
CA THR A 93 4.09 -5.42 5.16
C THR A 93 2.61 -5.68 5.38
N LEU A 94 1.88 -6.01 4.32
CA LEU A 94 0.46 -6.31 4.32
C LEU A 94 0.21 -7.65 3.64
N PHE A 95 -0.84 -8.36 4.05
CA PHE A 95 -1.28 -9.60 3.41
C PHE A 95 -2.50 -9.28 2.56
N VAL A 96 -2.51 -9.65 1.27
CA VAL A 96 -3.63 -9.35 0.36
C VAL A 96 -4.33 -10.65 -0.01
N ARG A 97 -5.63 -10.72 0.27
CA ARG A 97 -6.46 -11.89 -0.07
C ARG A 97 -7.65 -11.50 -0.92
N THR A 98 -8.12 -12.45 -1.72
CA THR A 98 -9.39 -12.32 -2.41
C THR A 98 -10.54 -12.75 -1.50
N ASN A 99 -11.65 -12.00 -1.53
CA ASN A 99 -12.93 -12.46 -0.96
C ASN A 99 -13.69 -13.38 -1.92
N TYR A 100 -13.26 -13.42 -3.18
CA TYR A 100 -13.88 -14.28 -4.18
C TYR A 100 -13.40 -15.71 -3.99
N PRO A 101 -14.30 -16.71 -4.04
CA PRO A 101 -13.88 -18.09 -4.04
C PRO A 101 -12.91 -18.32 -5.20
N VAL A 102 -11.79 -18.97 -4.92
CA VAL A 102 -10.90 -19.43 -5.99
C VAL A 102 -11.72 -20.33 -6.90
N VAL A 103 -11.73 -20.01 -8.20
CA VAL A 103 -12.41 -20.82 -9.22
C VAL A 103 -11.37 -21.51 -10.06
N ASP A 104 -11.49 -22.83 -10.20
CA ASP A 104 -10.73 -23.58 -11.20
C ASP A 104 -11.56 -23.66 -12.48
N PHE A 105 -10.89 -23.60 -13.62
CA PHE A 105 -11.50 -23.86 -14.92
C PHE A 105 -11.37 -25.34 -15.24
N LYS A 106 -12.49 -26.01 -15.51
CA LYS A 106 -12.51 -27.36 -16.09
C LYS A 106 -13.09 -27.30 -17.49
N VAL A 107 -12.44 -28.00 -18.42
CA VAL A 107 -12.96 -28.26 -19.76
C VAL A 107 -13.37 -29.72 -19.85
N ASP A 108 -14.60 -29.98 -20.26
CA ASP A 108 -15.13 -31.33 -20.48
C ASP A 108 -16.09 -31.30 -21.68
N ASN A 109 -15.79 -32.09 -22.72
CA ASN A 109 -16.55 -32.17 -23.98
C ASN A 109 -16.93 -30.80 -24.58
N ASP A 110 -15.94 -29.93 -24.81
CA ASP A 110 -16.11 -28.56 -25.35
C ASP A 110 -16.96 -27.60 -24.50
N PHE A 111 -17.35 -28.00 -23.28
CA PHE A 111 -17.99 -27.13 -22.30
C PHE A 111 -16.98 -26.62 -21.27
N TYR A 112 -17.10 -25.35 -20.93
CA TYR A 112 -16.30 -24.67 -19.91
C TYR A 112 -17.08 -24.58 -18.61
N TYR A 113 -16.48 -25.06 -17.51
CA TYR A 113 -17.08 -25.03 -16.18
C TYR A 113 -16.21 -24.20 -15.23
N LEU A 114 -16.86 -23.31 -14.48
CA LEU A 114 -16.27 -22.70 -13.28
C LEU A 114 -16.54 -23.60 -12.10
N ILE A 115 -15.49 -24.13 -11.49
CA ILE A 115 -15.59 -24.99 -10.31
C ILE A 115 -15.07 -24.22 -9.10
N LYS A 116 -15.91 -24.09 -8.07
CA LYS A 116 -15.48 -23.52 -6.79
C LYS A 116 -14.39 -24.41 -6.19
N LYS A 117 -13.19 -23.88 -6.03
CA LYS A 117 -12.08 -24.54 -5.38
C LYS A 117 -12.26 -24.44 -3.86
N SER A 118 -12.32 -25.58 -3.19
CA SER A 118 -12.29 -25.64 -1.73
C SER A 118 -10.88 -25.32 -1.26
N VAL A 119 -10.66 -24.11 -0.74
CA VAL A 119 -9.39 -23.74 -0.12
C VAL A 119 -9.50 -24.05 1.37
N ASN A 120 -8.83 -25.13 1.82
CA ASN A 120 -8.59 -25.34 3.25
C ASN A 120 -7.41 -24.47 3.65
N TYR A 121 -7.66 -23.36 4.34
CA TYR A 121 -6.60 -22.61 5.00
C TYR A 121 -6.22 -23.34 6.31
N PRO A 122 -4.92 -23.54 6.60
CA PRO A 122 -4.47 -23.99 7.92
C PRO A 122 -4.73 -22.95 9.01
#